data_AF-A0A368BPU9-F1
#
_entry.id   AF-A0A368BPU9-F1
#
_cell.length_a   1.000
_cell.length_b   1.000
_cell.length_c   1.000
_cell.angle_alpha   90.00
_cell.angle_beta   90.00
_cell.angle_gamma   90.00
#
_symmetry.space_group_name_H-M   'P 1'
#
loop_
_entity.id
_entity.type
_entity.pdbx_description
1 polymer ?
#
loop_
_entity_poly.entity_id
_entity_poly.type
_entity_poly.pdbx_seq_one_letter_code
_entity_poly.pdbx_strand_id
1 'polypeptide(L)'
;MSQKEYTSGSVELEDPILEIEKPARFAVVFFNDDYTPMEFVVYVIQQFFGYDHAKATEVMLQIHTEGKGYCGSFSREIAETKSQQINQFSKQNEHPLKTDIEELIKD
;
A
#
# COMPACT_ATOMS: atom_id res chain seq x y z
N MET A 1 -46.29 -28.32 48.90
CA MET A 1 -45.26 -27.42 48.38
C MET A 1 -44.56 -28.17 47.25
N SER A 2 -44.77 -27.76 45.99
CA SER A 2 -44.21 -28.46 44.82
C SER A 2 -42.80 -27.95 44.57
N GLN A 3 -41.79 -28.81 44.73
CA GLN A 3 -40.41 -28.48 44.39
C GLN A 3 -40.32 -28.39 42.86
N LYS A 4 -40.04 -27.19 42.32
CA LYS A 4 -39.66 -27.05 40.93
C LYS A 4 -38.21 -27.48 40.79
N GLU A 5 -37.99 -28.56 40.04
CA GLU A 5 -36.65 -28.95 39.59
C GLU A 5 -36.14 -27.91 38.60
N TYR A 6 -35.08 -27.22 38.98
CA TYR A 6 -34.34 -26.35 38.06
C TYR A 6 -33.34 -27.22 37.31
N THR A 7 -33.65 -27.53 36.05
CA THR A 7 -32.68 -28.15 35.16
C THR A 7 -31.58 -27.12 34.83
N SER A 8 -30.35 -27.41 35.23
CA SER A 8 -29.18 -26.66 34.80
C SER A 8 -28.84 -27.11 33.38
N GLY A 9 -29.42 -26.42 32.39
CA GLY A 9 -29.02 -26.59 31.00
C GLY A 9 -27.66 -25.93 30.79
N SER A 10 -26.63 -26.73 30.50
CA SER A 10 -25.37 -26.26 29.97
C SER A 10 -25.61 -25.69 28.57
N VAL A 11 -25.33 -24.41 28.38
CA VAL A 11 -25.28 -23.79 27.05
C VAL A 11 -23.86 -23.97 26.53
N GLU A 12 -23.67 -24.89 25.58
CA GLU A 12 -22.43 -24.94 24.80
C GLU A 12 -22.45 -23.77 23.83
N LEU A 13 -21.51 -22.84 24.01
CA LEU A 13 -21.27 -21.76 23.07
C LEU A 13 -20.44 -22.37 21.93
N GLU A 14 -21.02 -22.50 20.74
CA GLU A 14 -20.25 -22.76 19.53
C GLU A 14 -19.41 -21.52 19.23
N ASP A 15 -18.08 -21.67 19.19
CA ASP A 15 -17.19 -20.59 18.80
C ASP A 15 -17.52 -20.18 17.35
N PRO A 16 -17.95 -18.93 17.09
CA PRO A 16 -18.21 -18.50 15.74
C PRO A 16 -16.89 -18.51 14.96
N ILE A 17 -16.84 -19.32 13.89
CA ILE A 17 -15.76 -19.27 12.92
C ILE A 17 -15.88 -17.93 12.19
N LEU A 18 -15.20 -16.91 12.70
CA LEU A 18 -15.04 -15.63 12.01
C LEU A 18 -14.01 -15.83 10.89
N GLU A 19 -14.49 -15.84 9.65
CA GLU A 19 -13.62 -15.82 8.49
C GLU A 19 -13.02 -14.40 8.37
N ILE A 20 -11.84 -14.21 8.95
CA ILE A 20 -11.13 -12.92 8.92
C ILE A 20 -10.45 -12.80 7.55
N GLU A 21 -11.07 -12.07 6.63
CA GLU A 21 -10.40 -11.69 5.38
C GLU A 21 -9.16 -10.85 5.71
N LYS A 22 -8.02 -11.22 5.10
CA LYS A 22 -6.78 -10.46 5.26
C LYS A 22 -6.99 -9.06 4.66
N PRO A 23 -6.56 -7.98 5.34
CA PRO A 23 -6.77 -6.62 4.86
C PRO A 23 -6.17 -6.42 3.47
N ALA A 24 -6.89 -5.67 2.63
CA ALA A 24 -6.44 -5.24 1.32
C ALA A 24 -5.08 -4.53 1.43
N ARG A 25 -4.19 -4.80 0.48
CA ARG A 25 -2.87 -4.15 0.40
C ARG A 25 -2.87 -3.18 -0.77
N PHE A 26 -2.21 -2.05 -0.60
CA PHE A 26 -2.09 -1.00 -1.60
C PHE A 26 -0.62 -0.78 -1.95
N ALA A 27 -0.33 -0.47 -3.20
CA ALA A 27 0.97 -0.03 -3.67
C ALA A 27 0.92 1.47 -4.02
N VAL A 28 2.07 2.14 -3.92
CA VAL A 28 2.22 3.49 -4.48
C VAL A 28 2.59 3.34 -5.95
N VAL A 29 1.82 3.97 -6.83
CA VAL A 29 2.02 3.93 -8.28
C VAL A 29 2.62 5.23 -8.73
N PHE A 30 3.75 5.16 -9.42
CA PHE A 30 4.41 6.29 -10.08
C PHE A 30 3.97 6.35 -11.54
N PHE A 31 3.77 7.55 -12.06
CA PHE A 31 3.42 7.77 -13.46
C PHE A 31 4.57 8.48 -14.19
N ASN A 32 4.85 8.02 -15.41
CA ASN A 32 5.85 8.64 -16.27
C ASN A 32 5.44 10.05 -16.70
N ASP A 33 6.44 10.90 -16.90
CA ASP A 33 6.31 12.23 -17.48
C ASP A 33 7.60 12.61 -18.22
N ASP A 34 7.53 13.61 -19.10
CA ASP A 34 8.65 13.98 -19.99
C ASP A 34 9.64 15.00 -19.37
N TYR A 35 9.47 15.39 -18.11
CA TYR A 35 10.19 16.53 -17.51
C TYR A 35 10.97 16.18 -16.24
N THR A 36 10.52 15.18 -15.47
CA THR A 36 11.20 14.74 -14.26
C THR A 36 12.49 13.98 -14.60
N PRO A 37 13.66 14.41 -14.11
CA PRO A 37 14.92 13.70 -14.36
C PRO A 37 14.91 12.27 -13.79
N MET A 38 15.48 11.31 -14.53
CA MET A 38 15.59 9.91 -14.09
C MET A 38 16.26 9.77 -12.71
N GLU A 39 17.37 10.48 -12.48
CA GLU A 39 18.07 10.48 -11.20
C GLU A 39 17.21 11.00 -10.04
N PHE A 40 16.30 11.95 -10.32
CA PHE A 40 15.36 12.42 -9.31
C PHE A 40 14.36 11.32 -8.92
N VAL A 41 13.85 10.58 -9.90
CA VAL A 41 12.94 9.43 -9.64
C VAL A 41 13.66 8.35 -8.85
N VAL A 42 14.90 8.00 -9.20
CA VAL A 42 15.72 7.05 -8.44
C VAL A 42 15.89 7.52 -7.00
N TYR A 43 16.29 8.78 -6.80
CA TYR A 43 16.45 9.36 -5.47
C TYR A 43 15.16 9.28 -4.64
N VAL A 44 14.02 9.67 -5.21
CA VAL A 44 12.71 9.59 -4.54
C VAL A 44 12.40 8.14 -4.12
N ILE A 45 12.61 7.16 -5.01
CA ILE A 45 12.35 5.76 -4.69
C ILE A 45 13.25 5.29 -3.53
N GLN A 46 14.54 5.66 -3.55
CA GLN A 46 15.47 5.32 -2.46
C GLN A 46 15.05 5.95 -1.12
N GLN A 47 14.72 7.26 -1.11
CA GLN A 47 14.38 7.98 0.12
C GLN A 47 13.08 7.50 0.75
N PHE A 48 12.03 7.27 -0.04
CA PHE A 48 10.69 6.99 0.49
C PHE A 48 10.40 5.48 0.68
N PHE A 49 11.13 4.60 -0.01
CA PHE A 49 10.93 3.14 0.05
C PHE A 49 12.15 2.36 0.55
N GLY A 50 13.31 3.01 0.71
CA GLY A 50 14.52 2.35 1.21
C GLY A 50 15.13 1.35 0.22
N TYR A 51 14.79 1.44 -1.06
CA TYR A 51 15.38 0.59 -2.09
C TYR A 51 16.86 0.95 -2.27
N ASP A 52 17.67 -0.05 -2.58
CA ASP A 52 19.02 0.21 -3.04
C ASP A 52 19.01 0.86 -4.44
N HIS A 53 20.15 1.36 -4.88
CA HIS A 53 20.26 2.08 -6.14
C HIS A 53 19.90 1.20 -7.35
N ALA A 54 20.30 -0.08 -7.34
CA ALA A 54 20.02 -1.00 -8.44
C ALA A 54 18.52 -1.24 -8.58
N LYS A 55 17.82 -1.52 -7.47
CA LYS A 55 16.38 -1.74 -7.47
C LYS A 55 15.61 -0.47 -7.80
N ALA A 56 16.02 0.68 -7.27
CA ALA A 56 15.39 1.96 -7.60
C ALA A 56 15.55 2.31 -9.10
N THR A 57 16.72 2.02 -9.68
CA THR A 57 16.97 2.21 -11.12
C THR A 57 16.10 1.28 -11.96
N GLU A 58 15.96 0.01 -11.58
CA GLU A 58 15.09 -0.93 -12.27
C GLU A 58 13.64 -0.43 -12.31
N VAL A 59 13.11 -0.01 -11.16
CA VAL A 59 11.73 0.51 -11.08
C VAL A 59 11.58 1.82 -11.85
N MET A 60 12.57 2.72 -11.79
CA MET A 60 12.58 3.94 -12.59
C MET A 60 12.51 3.64 -14.09
N LEU A 61 13.30 2.68 -14.58
CA LEU A 61 13.26 2.25 -15.97
C LEU A 61 11.89 1.69 -16.33
N GLN A 62 11.28 0.88 -15.46
CA GLN A 62 9.93 0.37 -15.65
C GLN A 62 8.91 1.51 -15.82
N ILE A 63 8.95 2.51 -14.94
CA ILE A 63 8.08 3.69 -15.05
C ILE A 63 8.26 4.35 -16.42
N HIS A 64 9.51 4.59 -16.81
CA HIS A 64 9.83 5.24 -18.07
C HIS A 64 9.32 4.46 -19.30
N THR A 65 9.49 3.14 -19.31
CA THR A 65 9.15 2.31 -20.47
C THR A 65 7.68 1.89 -20.53
N GLU A 66 7.05 1.65 -19.37
CA GLU A 66 5.69 1.11 -19.27
C GLU A 66 4.66 2.21 -18.95
N GLY A 67 5.10 3.44 -18.70
CA GLY A 67 4.26 4.59 -18.37
C GLY A 67 3.86 4.66 -16.89
N LYS A 68 4.01 3.56 -16.15
CA LYS A 68 3.84 3.53 -14.68
C LYS A 68 4.65 2.43 -14.03
N GLY A 69 4.86 2.53 -12.72
CA GLY A 69 5.56 1.51 -11.93
C GLY A 69 5.11 1.51 -10.48
N TYR A 70 5.28 0.36 -9.81
CA TYR A 70 4.71 0.11 -8.48
C TYR A 70 5.81 0.03 -7.42
N CYS A 71 5.59 0.68 -6.29
CA CYS A 71 6.49 0.68 -5.14
C CYS A 71 5.79 0.28 -3.85
N GLY A 72 6.34 -0.73 -3.19
CA GLY A 72 5.93 -1.21 -1.87
C GLY A 72 4.53 -1.84 -1.80
N SER A 73 4.17 -2.26 -0.60
CA SER A 73 2.88 -2.89 -0.29
C SER A 73 2.50 -2.54 1.15
N PHE A 74 1.41 -1.80 1.31
CA PHE A 74 1.05 -1.14 2.56
C PHE A 74 -0.44 -1.26 2.86
N SER A 75 -0.86 -0.83 4.05
CA SER A 75 -2.25 -0.44 4.27
C SER A 75 -2.60 0.80 3.44
N ARG A 76 -3.89 1.02 3.22
CA ARG A 76 -4.38 2.18 2.47
C ARG A 76 -3.81 3.51 2.98
N GLU A 77 -3.95 3.76 4.29
CA GLU A 77 -3.53 5.01 4.93
C GLU A 77 -2.02 5.27 4.78
N ILE A 78 -1.20 4.24 4.91
CA ILE A 78 0.26 4.36 4.74
C ILE A 78 0.59 4.66 3.26
N ALA A 79 -0.07 4.00 2.32
CA ALA A 79 0.13 4.25 0.90
C ALA A 79 -0.29 5.68 0.52
N GLU A 80 -1.45 6.15 0.99
CA GLU A 80 -1.95 7.51 0.76
C GLU A 80 -0.99 8.56 1.31
N THR A 81 -0.54 8.36 2.56
CA THR A 81 0.41 9.26 3.21
C THR A 81 1.73 9.34 2.42
N LYS A 82 2.28 8.20 2.00
CA LYS A 82 3.51 8.17 1.19
C LYS A 82 3.31 8.87 -0.15
N SER A 83 2.22 8.58 -0.86
CA SER A 83 1.92 9.23 -2.14
C SER A 83 1.81 10.75 -2.00
N GLN A 84 1.11 11.25 -0.97
CA GLN A 84 1.01 12.68 -0.70
C GLN A 84 2.37 13.30 -0.39
N GLN A 85 3.20 12.65 0.42
CA GLN A 85 4.55 13.12 0.74
C GLN A 85 5.45 13.21 -0.49
N ILE A 86 5.42 12.19 -1.36
CA ILE A 86 6.19 12.16 -2.60
C ILE A 86 5.74 13.28 -3.54
N ASN A 87 4.43 13.40 -3.79
CA ASN A 87 3.87 14.46 -4.63
C ASN A 87 4.26 15.87 -4.13
N GLN A 88 4.19 16.10 -2.81
CA GLN A 88 4.59 17.36 -2.21
C GLN A 88 6.10 17.62 -2.37
N PHE A 89 6.93 16.60 -2.17
CA PHE A 89 8.38 16.69 -2.35
C PHE A 89 8.75 16.98 -3.81
N SER A 90 8.13 16.30 -4.78
CA SER A 90 8.32 16.55 -6.22
C SER A 90 7.99 17.99 -6.57
N LYS A 91 6.86 18.51 -6.08
CA LYS A 91 6.45 19.89 -6.31
C LYS A 91 7.44 20.91 -5.72
N GLN A 92 7.96 20.64 -4.52
CA GLN A 92 8.97 21.51 -3.88
C GLN A 92 10.30 21.55 -4.62
N ASN A 93 10.61 20.50 -5.39
CA ASN A 93 11.80 20.41 -6.24
C ASN A 93 11.48 20.74 -7.71
N GLU A 94 10.33 21.38 -7.98
CA GLU A 94 9.93 21.84 -9.32
C GLU A 94 9.80 20.72 -10.37
N HIS A 95 9.48 19.50 -9.94
CA HIS A 95 9.24 18.36 -10.82
C HIS A 95 7.76 17.98 -10.87
N PRO A 96 7.20 17.69 -12.05
CA PRO A 96 5.80 17.31 -12.20
C PRO A 96 5.50 15.84 -11.87
N LEU A 97 6.48 15.08 -11.37
CA LEU A 97 6.34 13.68 -10.96
C LEU A 97 5.09 13.45 -10.10
N LYS A 98 4.24 12.51 -10.53
CA LYS A 98 3.00 12.16 -9.84
C LYS A 98 3.01 10.74 -9.32
N THR A 99 2.41 10.57 -8.15
CA THR A 99 2.06 9.28 -7.57
C THR A 99 0.59 9.18 -7.17
N ASP A 100 0.05 7.97 -7.17
CA ASP A 100 -1.26 7.62 -6.60
C ASP A 100 -1.17 6.25 -5.88
N ILE A 101 -2.28 5.71 -5.40
CA ILE A 101 -2.37 4.38 -4.80
C ILE A 101 -3.29 3.46 -5.60
N GLU A 102 -2.87 2.21 -5.77
CA GLU A 102 -3.71 1.16 -6.37
C GLU A 102 -3.79 -0.03 -5.41
N GLU A 103 -4.96 -0.66 -5.35
CA GLU A 103 -5.16 -1.89 -4.58
C GLU A 103 -4.49 -3.06 -5.30
N LEU A 104 -3.71 -3.85 -4.55
CA LEU A 104 -3.09 -5.07 -5.03
C LEU A 104 -4.11 -6.20 -4.97
N ILE A 105 -4.71 -6.51 -6.12
CA ILE A 105 -5.63 -7.63 -6.26
C ILE A 105 -4.83 -8.93 -6.10
N LYS A 106 -5.34 -9.87 -5.29
CA LYS A 106 -4.82 -11.24 -5.26
C LYS A 106 -5.47 -12.03 -6.39
N ASP A 107 -4.65 -12.68 -7.20
CA ASP A 107 -5.08 -13.81 -8.02
C ASP A 107 -5.52 -15.00 -7.14
#